data_AF-A0A3N4IDB6-F1
#
_entry.id   AF-A0A3N4IDB6-F1
#
_cell.length_a   1.000
_cell.length_b   1.000
_cell.length_c   1.000
_cell.angle_alpha   90.00
_cell.angle_beta   90.00
_cell.angle_gamma   90.00
#
_symmetry.space_group_name_H-M   'P 1'
#
loop_
_entity.id
_entity.type
_entity.pdbx_description
1 polymer ?
#
loop_
_entity_poly.entity_id
_entity_poly.type
_entity_poly.pdbx_seq_one_letter_code
_entity_poly.pdbx_strand_id
1 'polypeptide(L)'
;MAELDRLFIPPITRVHIEACLECKKMVPTKKCSGCKKTWYCSRECQKKAWPEHRQECLDFAKYKAAGVDEEPKPSASSSSTPSREGRPVTTDLITGRPIFFQGEQFTYRKPADDDLHPVHYFGIIGNPYVKAESECFRTICRMNEADVKTLAIRGSDPALVHKRNTLIAEFSSTMSQMFVYRRSWNCIRCSKPTEHFEICGGVLDLDDSDAPEGSQWKVLPAFYQYIIPSCKTEVCIRKTKVLVNEKFAGSLVARKEMKSSHLMGSLKHWEWVEDRRISREVLAKAQGR
;
A
#
# COMPACT_ATOMS: atom_id res chain seq x y z
N MET A 1 -28.23 25.59 -24.20
CA MET A 1 -27.09 24.79 -24.68
C MET A 1 -25.81 25.62 -24.59
N ALA A 2 -25.29 25.79 -23.37
CA ALA A 2 -23.92 26.21 -23.05
C ALA A 2 -23.78 26.15 -21.51
N GLU A 3 -22.56 25.91 -21.01
CA GLU A 3 -22.12 25.89 -19.59
C GLU A 3 -22.33 24.61 -18.76
N LEU A 4 -21.71 23.51 -19.21
CA LEU A 4 -21.35 22.37 -18.34
C LEU A 4 -19.90 21.90 -18.59
N ASP A 5 -18.98 22.84 -18.77
CA ASP A 5 -17.55 22.54 -18.86
C ASP A 5 -16.76 23.55 -18.01
N ARG A 6 -16.47 23.16 -16.76
CA ARG A 6 -15.34 23.61 -15.91
C ARG A 6 -15.51 23.10 -14.47
N LEU A 7 -15.51 21.78 -14.30
CA LEU A 7 -15.04 21.20 -13.05
C LEU A 7 -13.57 20.82 -13.25
N PHE A 8 -12.69 21.77 -12.96
CA PHE A 8 -11.27 21.51 -12.80
C PHE A 8 -11.09 20.71 -11.52
N ILE A 9 -11.09 19.38 -11.65
CA ILE A 9 -10.71 18.46 -10.57
C ILE A 9 -9.17 18.48 -10.54
N PRO A 10 -8.53 19.01 -9.48
CA PRO A 10 -7.07 18.93 -9.38
C PRO A 10 -6.67 17.44 -9.30
N PRO A 11 -5.62 17.01 -10.01
CA PRO A 11 -5.15 15.63 -9.92
C PRO A 11 -4.67 15.37 -8.49
N ILE A 12 -5.46 14.62 -7.73
CA ILE A 12 -5.08 14.06 -6.44
C ILE A 12 -3.79 13.27 -6.69
N THR A 13 -2.79 13.52 -5.85
CA THR A 13 -1.41 13.05 -5.98
C THR A 13 -1.36 11.59 -6.42
N ARG A 14 -1.05 11.37 -7.70
CA ARG A 14 -0.75 10.05 -8.26
C ARG A 14 0.20 9.37 -7.29
N VAL A 15 -0.21 8.23 -6.71
CA VAL A 15 0.76 7.26 -6.22
C VAL A 15 1.60 6.94 -7.44
N HIS A 16 2.77 7.56 -7.54
CA HIS A 16 3.69 7.35 -8.64
C HIS A 16 4.19 5.94 -8.46
N ILE A 17 3.50 4.99 -9.08
CA ILE A 17 3.99 3.64 -9.17
C ILE A 17 5.18 3.71 -10.12
N GLU A 18 6.37 3.70 -9.55
CA GLU A 18 7.61 3.78 -10.30
C GLU A 18 7.74 2.49 -11.11
N ALA A 19 7.58 2.62 -12.43
CA ALA A 19 7.70 1.55 -13.41
C ALA A 19 8.88 1.85 -14.33
N CYS A 20 9.53 0.81 -14.84
CA CYS A 20 10.59 0.95 -15.82
C CYS A 20 10.03 1.62 -17.08
N LEU A 21 10.65 2.72 -17.53
CA LEU A 21 10.17 3.44 -18.72
C LEU A 21 10.16 2.55 -19.98
N GLU A 22 11.15 1.66 -20.12
CA GLU A 22 11.27 0.74 -21.26
C GLU A 22 10.29 -0.44 -21.16
N CYS A 23 10.55 -1.37 -20.22
CA CYS A 23 9.85 -2.66 -20.20
C CYS A 23 8.60 -2.67 -19.32
N LYS A 24 8.22 -1.52 -18.75
CA LYS A 24 7.05 -1.32 -17.88
C LYS A 24 6.99 -2.22 -16.64
N LYS A 25 8.07 -2.93 -16.33
CA LYS A 25 8.20 -3.71 -15.08
C LYS A 25 8.15 -2.77 -13.89
N MET A 26 7.38 -3.16 -12.89
CA MET A 26 7.24 -2.44 -11.62
C MET A 26 8.51 -2.58 -10.78
N VAL A 27 8.73 -1.64 -9.86
CA VAL A 27 9.87 -1.62 -8.94
C VAL A 27 11.25 -1.63 -9.66
N PRO A 28 11.50 -0.70 -10.62
CA PRO A 28 12.82 -0.50 -11.19
C PRO A 28 13.81 -0.03 -10.12
N THR A 29 15.04 -0.55 -10.14
CA THR A 29 16.05 -0.25 -9.11
C THR A 29 17.00 0.89 -9.47
N LYS A 30 16.98 1.39 -10.72
CA LYS A 30 17.92 2.39 -11.21
C LYS A 30 17.20 3.67 -11.64
N LYS A 31 17.69 4.82 -11.18
CA LYS A 31 17.25 6.14 -11.65
C LYS A 31 18.09 6.63 -12.82
N CYS A 32 17.51 7.44 -13.69
CA CYS A 32 18.28 8.23 -14.65
C CYS A 32 19.27 9.14 -13.89
N SER A 33 20.55 9.07 -14.23
CA SER A 33 21.60 9.89 -13.59
C SER A 33 21.47 11.38 -13.91
N GLY A 34 20.88 11.74 -15.07
CA GLY A 34 20.65 13.11 -15.49
C GLY A 34 19.50 13.77 -14.71
N CYS A 35 18.25 13.37 -15.01
CA CYS A 35 17.07 14.02 -14.42
C CYS A 35 16.66 13.48 -13.04
N LYS A 36 17.04 12.25 -12.67
CA LYS A 36 16.59 11.53 -11.46
C LYS A 36 15.07 11.35 -11.32
N LYS A 37 14.28 11.66 -12.36
CA LYS A 37 12.81 11.55 -12.40
C LYS A 37 12.30 10.24 -13.01
N THR A 38 13.09 9.63 -13.89
CA THR A 38 12.72 8.41 -14.62
C THR A 38 13.48 7.21 -14.07
N TRP A 39 12.84 6.03 -14.12
CA TRP A 39 13.38 4.79 -13.58
C TRP A 39 13.53 3.67 -14.62
N TYR A 40 14.49 2.79 -14.38
CA TYR A 40 14.83 1.65 -15.24
C TYR A 40 15.20 0.42 -14.41
N CYS A 41 14.89 -0.77 -14.93
CA CYS A 41 15.38 -2.02 -14.34
C CYS A 41 16.89 -2.19 -14.55
N SER A 42 17.42 -1.74 -15.68
CA SER A 42 18.80 -1.99 -16.09
C SER A 42 19.35 -0.90 -17.01
N ARG A 43 20.66 -0.93 -17.29
CA ARG A 43 21.31 0.03 -18.21
C ARG A 43 20.87 -0.20 -19.64
N GLU A 44 20.54 -1.44 -19.99
CA GLU A 44 20.01 -1.83 -21.29
C GLU A 44 18.61 -1.22 -21.50
N CYS A 45 17.75 -1.28 -20.48
CA CYS A 45 16.44 -0.61 -20.51
C CYS A 45 16.59 0.92 -20.67
N GLN A 46 17.55 1.52 -19.97
CA GLN A 46 17.83 2.95 -20.13
C GLN A 46 18.30 3.30 -21.55
N LYS A 47 19.19 2.50 -22.15
CA LYS A 47 19.69 2.72 -23.52
C LYS A 47 18.58 2.61 -24.56
N LYS A 48 17.68 1.64 -24.41
CA LYS A 48 16.55 1.44 -25.34
C LYS A 48 15.53 2.57 -25.26
N ALA A 49 15.19 3.03 -24.06
CA ALA A 49 14.27 4.15 -23.85
C ALA A 49 14.91 5.53 -24.07
N TRP A 50 16.22 5.61 -24.34
CA TRP A 50 16.93 6.87 -24.47
C TRP A 50 16.42 7.77 -25.61
N PRO A 51 16.10 7.27 -26.82
CA PRO A 51 15.60 8.13 -27.89
C PRO A 51 14.34 8.91 -27.50
N GLU A 52 13.43 8.28 -26.76
CA GLU A 52 12.20 8.92 -26.25
C GLU A 52 12.48 9.79 -25.02
N HIS A 53 13.30 9.31 -24.08
CA HIS A 53 13.57 10.02 -22.82
C HIS A 53 14.49 11.23 -22.97
N ARG A 54 15.35 11.27 -24.00
CA ARG A 54 16.43 12.26 -24.13
C ARG A 54 15.94 13.69 -24.02
N GLN A 55 14.84 14.02 -24.70
CA GLN A 55 14.32 15.39 -24.73
C GLN A 55 13.86 15.82 -23.33
N GLU A 56 13.00 15.03 -22.70
CA GLU A 56 12.53 15.28 -21.33
C GLU A 56 13.70 15.36 -20.33
N CYS A 57 14.69 14.48 -20.45
CA CYS A 57 15.85 14.46 -19.57
C CYS A 57 16.66 15.76 -19.64
N LEU A 58 16.84 16.32 -20.85
CA LEU A 58 17.57 17.56 -21.06
C LEU A 58 16.79 18.76 -20.54
N ASP A 59 15.48 18.77 -20.72
CA ASP A 59 14.64 19.86 -20.24
C ASP A 59 14.65 19.93 -18.71
N PHE A 60 14.50 18.79 -18.03
CA PHE A 60 14.66 18.73 -16.56
C PHE A 60 16.06 19.13 -16.07
N ALA A 61 17.12 18.79 -16.82
CA ALA A 61 18.47 19.20 -16.46
C ALA A 61 18.66 20.72 -16.54
N LYS A 62 18.03 21.39 -17.53
CA LYS A 62 18.04 22.85 -17.67
C LYS A 62 17.27 23.53 -16.53
N TYR A 63 16.09 23.03 -16.18
CA TYR A 63 15.31 23.57 -15.06
C TYR A 63 16.09 23.52 -13.74
N LYS A 64 16.87 22.46 -13.54
CA LYS A 64 17.72 22.32 -12.35
C LYS A 64 18.91 23.29 -12.32
N ALA A 65 19.45 23.66 -13.48
CA ALA A 65 20.51 24.66 -13.59
C ALA A 65 19.98 26.09 -13.38
N ALA A 66 18.68 26.33 -13.61
CA ALA A 66 18.03 27.62 -13.37
C ALA A 66 17.64 27.89 -11.91
N GLY A 67 17.93 26.97 -10.98
CA GLY A 67 17.87 27.23 -9.53
C GLY A 67 16.46 27.39 -8.94
N VAL A 68 15.41 26.87 -9.59
CA VAL A 68 14.02 27.08 -9.14
C VAL A 68 13.56 26.08 -8.05
N ASP A 69 14.35 25.06 -7.73
CA ASP A 69 14.02 24.10 -6.67
C ASP A 69 15.13 24.05 -5.59
N GLU A 70 15.02 24.90 -4.56
CA GLU A 70 15.66 24.64 -3.26
C GLU A 70 14.60 24.40 -2.18
N GLU A 71 14.28 23.12 -1.99
CA GLU A 71 13.73 22.60 -0.73
C GLU A 71 14.91 22.40 0.26
N PRO A 72 14.78 22.79 1.55
CA PRO A 72 15.93 22.97 2.45
C PRO A 72 16.62 21.64 2.81
N LYS A 73 17.94 21.61 2.61
CA LYS A 73 18.81 20.48 3.01
C LYS A 73 19.17 20.54 4.51
N PRO A 74 19.04 19.43 5.26
CA PRO A 74 19.80 19.24 6.48
C PRO A 74 21.21 18.72 6.17
N SER A 75 22.16 19.16 7.00
CA SER A 75 23.61 18.96 6.89
C SER A 75 24.07 17.52 7.18
N ALA A 76 25.23 17.20 6.61
CA ALA A 76 25.91 15.90 6.70
C ALA A 76 26.57 15.66 8.08
N SER A 77 26.62 14.40 8.51
CA SER A 77 27.78 13.89 9.27
C SER A 77 28.01 12.39 9.02
N SER A 78 29.26 11.99 9.17
CA SER A 78 29.92 10.77 8.73
C SER A 78 30.04 9.68 9.81
N SER A 79 30.05 8.43 9.36
CA SER A 79 30.77 7.23 9.87
C SER A 79 30.64 6.82 11.35
N SER A 80 30.07 5.63 11.59
CA SER A 80 30.77 4.40 12.04
C SER A 80 29.74 3.34 12.45
N THR A 81 30.01 2.09 12.06
CA THR A 81 29.17 0.92 12.30
C THR A 81 29.61 0.22 13.58
N PRO A 82 28.73 0.00 14.57
CA PRO A 82 28.84 -1.16 15.43
C PRO A 82 27.77 -2.19 15.06
N SER A 83 28.23 -3.43 14.90
CA SER A 83 27.40 -4.63 14.89
C SER A 83 26.49 -4.64 16.12
N ARG A 84 25.18 -4.80 15.94
CA ARG A 84 24.32 -5.25 17.04
C ARG A 84 23.17 -6.11 16.54
N GLU A 85 23.17 -7.29 17.14
CA GLU A 85 22.21 -8.38 17.05
C GLU A 85 20.80 -7.90 17.37
N GLY A 86 19.83 -8.47 16.65
CA GLY A 86 18.41 -8.11 16.76
C GLY A 86 17.74 -8.01 15.39
N ARG A 87 17.88 -9.04 14.54
CA ARG A 87 17.16 -9.09 13.27
C ARG A 87 15.66 -9.20 13.59
N PRO A 88 14.79 -8.26 13.13
CA PRO A 88 13.36 -8.31 13.40
C PRO A 88 12.77 -9.58 12.80
N VAL A 89 11.90 -10.23 13.56
CA VAL A 89 11.19 -11.45 13.16
C VAL A 89 10.50 -11.21 11.81
N THR A 90 10.92 -11.96 10.79
CA THR A 90 10.55 -11.81 9.38
C THR A 90 9.27 -12.57 9.02
N THR A 91 8.61 -13.14 10.01
CA THR A 91 7.47 -14.06 9.89
C THR A 91 6.40 -13.68 10.91
N ASP A 92 5.16 -13.63 10.46
CA ASP A 92 3.98 -13.52 11.31
C ASP A 92 3.95 -14.69 12.32
N LEU A 93 3.96 -14.38 13.62
CA LEU A 93 3.97 -15.38 14.70
C LEU A 93 2.68 -16.20 14.82
N ILE A 94 1.58 -15.72 14.25
CA ILE A 94 0.27 -16.38 14.27
C ILE A 94 0.12 -17.28 13.05
N THR A 95 0.46 -16.77 11.87
CA THR A 95 0.21 -17.49 10.61
C THR A 95 1.42 -18.24 10.07
N GLY A 96 2.63 -17.82 10.46
CA GLY A 96 3.91 -18.29 9.94
C GLY A 96 4.29 -17.66 8.59
N ARG A 97 3.56 -16.65 8.11
CA ARG A 97 3.73 -16.08 6.76
C ARG A 97 4.70 -14.89 6.75
N PRO A 98 5.48 -14.70 5.67
CA PRO A 98 6.35 -13.53 5.51
C PRO A 98 5.55 -12.23 5.26
N ILE A 99 6.06 -11.09 5.75
CA ILE A 99 5.40 -9.76 5.64
C ILE A 99 6.23 -8.83 4.75
N PHE A 100 5.56 -8.17 3.80
CA PHE A 100 6.20 -7.34 2.77
C PHE A 100 5.52 -5.96 2.63
N PHE A 101 6.31 -4.89 2.56
CA PHE A 101 5.85 -3.50 2.36
C PHE A 101 6.57 -2.89 1.15
N GLN A 102 5.82 -2.34 0.20
CA GLN A 102 6.37 -1.75 -1.04
C GLN A 102 7.33 -2.65 -1.85
N GLY A 103 7.17 -3.98 -1.79
CA GLY A 103 8.00 -4.91 -2.56
C GLY A 103 9.33 -5.29 -1.91
N GLU A 104 9.65 -4.73 -0.74
CA GLU A 104 10.76 -5.15 0.10
C GLU A 104 10.24 -5.88 1.36
N GLN A 105 11.10 -6.73 1.93
CA GLN A 105 10.88 -7.25 3.27
C GLN A 105 10.89 -6.07 4.25
N PHE A 106 9.85 -5.97 5.08
CA PHE A 106 9.47 -4.76 5.81
C PHE A 106 10.62 -3.90 6.37
N THR A 107 10.80 -2.69 5.82
CA THR A 107 11.53 -1.55 6.42
C THR A 107 10.82 -0.23 6.06
N TYR A 108 10.49 0.61 7.05
CA TYR A 108 9.59 1.77 6.89
C TYR A 108 10.30 3.11 6.57
N ARG A 109 9.66 3.99 5.78
CA ARG A 109 10.05 5.40 5.52
C ARG A 109 8.92 6.39 5.79
N LYS A 110 9.27 7.59 6.30
CA LYS A 110 8.39 8.68 6.78
C LYS A 110 8.00 9.66 5.65
N PRO A 111 6.71 10.01 5.47
CA PRO A 111 6.27 11.23 4.79
C PRO A 111 6.04 12.38 5.79
N ALA A 112 6.21 13.62 5.32
CA ALA A 112 5.78 14.85 5.99
C ALA A 112 4.34 15.14 5.56
N ASP A 113 3.40 15.17 6.52
CA ASP A 113 2.13 15.94 6.50
C ASP A 113 1.26 15.50 7.68
N ASP A 114 0.69 16.48 8.39
CA ASP A 114 -0.03 16.33 9.66
C ASP A 114 -1.54 16.03 9.50
N ASP A 115 -2.12 16.16 8.29
CA ASP A 115 -3.57 15.96 8.02
C ASP A 115 -3.94 14.54 7.56
N LEU A 116 -3.02 13.59 7.73
CA LEU A 116 -3.17 12.24 7.20
C LEU A 116 -3.53 11.24 8.29
N HIS A 117 -4.71 10.65 8.17
CA HIS A 117 -5.23 9.64 9.07
C HIS A 117 -4.75 8.24 8.68
N PRO A 118 -4.29 7.44 9.66
CA PRO A 118 -3.87 6.06 9.43
C PRO A 118 -5.07 5.17 9.10
N VAL A 119 -4.94 4.41 8.02
CA VAL A 119 -5.93 3.42 7.56
C VAL A 119 -5.21 2.10 7.33
N HIS A 120 -5.70 1.03 7.95
CA HIS A 120 -5.09 -0.29 7.83
C HIS A 120 -5.62 -1.01 6.59
N TYR A 121 -4.76 -1.24 5.60
CA TYR A 121 -5.10 -2.05 4.43
C TYR A 121 -4.39 -3.41 4.54
N PHE A 122 -5.18 -4.47 4.55
CA PHE A 122 -4.65 -5.81 4.75
C PHE A 122 -5.47 -6.86 4.00
N GLY A 123 -4.95 -8.07 3.91
CA GLY A 123 -5.59 -9.08 3.11
C GLY A 123 -4.74 -10.32 2.83
N ILE A 124 -5.27 -11.15 1.94
CA ILE A 124 -4.59 -12.34 1.43
C ILE A 124 -4.51 -12.22 -0.09
N ILE A 125 -3.34 -12.51 -0.65
CA ILE A 125 -3.14 -12.73 -2.08
C ILE A 125 -2.78 -14.21 -2.32
N GLY A 126 -3.37 -14.85 -3.34
CA GLY A 126 -3.16 -16.27 -3.66
C GLY A 126 -4.29 -17.20 -3.21
N ASN A 127 -3.97 -18.47 -2.94
CA ASN A 127 -4.96 -19.47 -2.48
C ASN A 127 -5.09 -19.41 -0.95
N PRO A 128 -6.21 -18.91 -0.39
CA PRO A 128 -6.31 -18.65 1.06
C PRO A 128 -6.31 -19.93 1.91
N TYR A 129 -6.56 -21.10 1.31
CA TYR A 129 -6.54 -22.39 1.99
C TYR A 129 -5.15 -23.05 2.03
N VAL A 130 -4.24 -22.62 1.16
CA VAL A 130 -2.91 -23.25 1.01
C VAL A 130 -1.85 -22.23 1.37
N LYS A 131 -1.25 -22.37 2.56
CA LYS A 131 -0.28 -21.40 3.10
C LYS A 131 0.89 -21.15 2.15
N ALA A 132 1.41 -22.18 1.50
CA ALA A 132 2.53 -22.07 0.56
C ALA A 132 2.15 -21.31 -0.74
N GLU A 133 0.87 -21.25 -1.09
CA GLU A 133 0.36 -20.61 -2.29
C GLU A 133 -0.28 -19.24 -2.02
N SER A 134 -0.15 -18.72 -0.80
CA SER A 134 -0.72 -17.42 -0.41
C SER A 134 0.22 -16.60 0.44
N GLU A 135 0.00 -15.29 0.44
CA GLU A 135 0.70 -14.33 1.27
C GLU A 135 -0.34 -13.46 1.99
N CYS A 136 -0.12 -13.21 3.28
CA CYS A 136 -0.85 -12.17 3.98
C CYS A 136 -0.11 -10.86 3.77
N PHE A 137 -0.85 -9.78 3.50
CA PHE A 137 -0.27 -8.44 3.48
C PHE A 137 -0.96 -7.56 4.52
N ARG A 138 -0.18 -6.65 5.10
CA ARG A 138 -0.62 -5.65 6.07
C ARG A 138 0.16 -4.38 5.80
N THR A 139 -0.53 -3.27 5.61
CA THR A 139 0.07 -1.97 5.38
C THR A 139 -0.78 -0.90 6.03
N ILE A 140 -0.13 0.04 6.70
CA ILE A 140 -0.79 1.25 7.16
C ILE A 140 -0.65 2.28 6.04
N CYS A 141 -1.77 2.59 5.43
CA CYS A 141 -1.90 3.68 4.49
C CYS A 141 -2.31 4.94 5.23
N ARG A 142 -2.22 6.06 4.53
CA ARG A 142 -2.59 7.37 5.05
C ARG A 142 -3.61 7.98 4.09
N MET A 143 -4.74 8.43 4.63
CA MET A 143 -5.83 9.03 3.88
C MET A 143 -6.17 10.39 4.50
N ASN A 144 -6.67 11.33 3.69
CA ASN A 144 -7.16 12.59 4.25
C ASN A 144 -8.40 12.32 5.12
N GLU A 145 -8.70 13.23 6.05
CA GLU A 145 -9.82 13.07 6.98
C GLU A 145 -11.17 12.97 6.25
N ALA A 146 -11.37 13.71 5.15
CA ALA A 146 -12.61 13.72 4.39
C ALA A 146 -12.93 12.35 3.75
N ASP A 147 -11.91 11.65 3.27
CA ASP A 147 -12.00 10.31 2.71
C ASP A 147 -12.27 9.29 3.81
N VAL A 148 -11.59 9.40 4.96
CA VAL A 148 -11.89 8.55 6.14
C VAL A 148 -13.34 8.73 6.59
N LYS A 149 -13.84 9.97 6.65
CA LYS A 149 -15.26 10.27 6.91
C LYS A 149 -16.18 9.68 5.85
N THR A 150 -15.78 9.73 4.59
CA THR A 150 -16.54 9.12 3.47
C THR A 150 -16.61 7.60 3.60
N LEU A 151 -15.54 6.94 4.06
CA LEU A 151 -15.53 5.49 4.31
C LEU A 151 -16.45 5.08 5.47
N ALA A 152 -16.59 5.96 6.47
CA ALA A 152 -17.43 5.76 7.65
C ALA A 152 -18.93 5.95 7.39
N ILE A 153 -19.33 6.45 6.20
CA ILE A 153 -20.74 6.66 5.85
C ILE A 153 -21.53 5.35 6.02
N ARG A 154 -22.54 5.42 6.88
CA ARG A 154 -23.60 4.41 7.05
C ARG A 154 -24.91 5.03 6.58
N GLY A 155 -25.71 4.29 5.82
CA GLY A 155 -27.03 4.75 5.45
C GLY A 155 -27.52 4.22 4.11
N SER A 156 -28.76 4.57 3.81
CA SER A 156 -29.47 4.20 2.59
C SER A 156 -29.43 5.30 1.52
N ASP A 157 -28.81 6.47 1.79
CA ASP A 157 -28.65 7.53 0.78
C ASP A 157 -27.82 7.01 -0.40
N PRO A 158 -28.43 6.82 -1.59
CA PRO A 158 -27.73 6.23 -2.73
C PRO A 158 -26.53 7.04 -3.20
N ALA A 159 -26.56 8.37 -3.07
CA ALA A 159 -25.47 9.24 -3.53
C ALA A 159 -24.24 9.10 -2.62
N LEU A 160 -24.45 9.08 -1.31
CA LEU A 160 -23.39 8.89 -0.33
C LEU A 160 -22.80 7.47 -0.38
N VAL A 161 -23.66 6.46 -0.55
CA VAL A 161 -23.22 5.06 -0.75
C VAL A 161 -22.42 4.92 -2.05
N HIS A 162 -22.87 5.54 -3.14
CA HIS A 162 -22.12 5.55 -4.41
C HIS A 162 -20.74 6.19 -4.22
N LYS A 163 -20.67 7.37 -3.59
CA LYS A 163 -19.40 8.05 -3.28
C LYS A 163 -18.46 7.17 -2.46
N ARG A 164 -18.97 6.52 -1.39
CA ARG A 164 -18.21 5.57 -0.58
C ARG A 164 -17.67 4.41 -1.43
N ASN A 165 -18.52 3.80 -2.25
CA ASN A 165 -18.13 2.65 -3.08
C ASN A 165 -17.10 3.02 -4.15
N THR A 166 -17.20 4.22 -4.74
CA THR A 166 -16.19 4.74 -5.68
C THR A 166 -14.84 4.89 -5.00
N LEU A 167 -14.79 5.53 -3.81
CA LEU A 167 -13.56 5.67 -3.03
C LEU A 167 -12.96 4.30 -2.66
N ILE A 168 -13.81 3.34 -2.25
CA ILE A 168 -13.36 1.97 -1.96
C ILE A 168 -12.74 1.35 -3.20
N ALA A 169 -13.38 1.45 -4.37
CA ALA A 169 -12.89 0.86 -5.61
C ALA A 169 -11.56 1.47 -6.07
N GLU A 170 -11.43 2.79 -6.01
CA GLU A 170 -10.20 3.52 -6.37
C GLU A 170 -9.03 3.17 -5.46
N PHE A 171 -9.26 3.22 -4.14
CA PHE A 171 -8.25 2.84 -3.15
C PHE A 171 -7.85 1.37 -3.30
N SER A 172 -8.84 0.49 -3.46
CA SER A 172 -8.65 -0.94 -3.69
C SER A 172 -7.81 -1.25 -4.92
N SER A 173 -8.10 -0.60 -6.04
CA SER A 173 -7.37 -0.74 -7.30
C SER A 173 -5.92 -0.30 -7.15
N THR A 174 -5.70 0.85 -6.53
CA THR A 174 -4.36 1.41 -6.31
C THR A 174 -3.52 0.50 -5.40
N MET A 175 -4.09 0.09 -4.27
CA MET A 175 -3.37 -0.68 -3.27
C MET A 175 -3.08 -2.12 -3.73
N SER A 176 -4.02 -2.77 -4.43
CA SER A 176 -3.85 -4.16 -4.88
C SER A 176 -2.66 -4.34 -5.84
N GLN A 177 -2.37 -3.33 -6.68
CA GLN A 177 -1.22 -3.34 -7.59
C GLN A 177 0.11 -3.50 -6.84
N MET A 178 0.21 -2.98 -5.62
CA MET A 178 1.42 -3.12 -4.81
C MET A 178 1.77 -4.57 -4.48
N PHE A 179 0.80 -5.49 -4.55
CA PHE A 179 0.93 -6.90 -4.17
C PHE A 179 0.94 -7.82 -5.39
N VAL A 180 0.11 -7.49 -6.39
CA VAL A 180 0.00 -8.25 -7.64
C VAL A 180 1.34 -8.39 -8.36
N TYR A 181 2.12 -7.31 -8.46
CA TYR A 181 3.34 -7.30 -9.27
C TYR A 181 4.62 -7.76 -8.56
N ARG A 182 4.52 -8.23 -7.30
CA ARG A 182 5.72 -8.63 -6.52
C ARG A 182 6.36 -9.92 -7.01
N ARG A 183 5.56 -10.82 -7.57
CA ARG A 183 6.01 -12.12 -8.07
C ARG A 183 5.06 -12.63 -9.15
N SER A 184 5.48 -13.66 -9.86
CA SER A 184 4.59 -14.40 -10.75
C SER A 184 3.58 -15.19 -9.92
N TRP A 185 2.32 -15.10 -10.31
CA TRP A 185 1.24 -15.84 -9.69
C TRP A 185 0.71 -16.91 -10.63
N ASN A 186 0.30 -18.03 -10.06
CA ASN A 186 -0.37 -19.10 -10.78
C ASN A 186 -1.86 -19.06 -10.46
N CYS A 187 -2.68 -19.22 -11.50
CA CYS A 187 -4.11 -19.39 -11.35
C CYS A 187 -4.39 -20.48 -10.31
N ILE A 188 -5.15 -20.15 -9.28
CA ILE A 188 -5.41 -21.07 -8.16
C ILE A 188 -6.12 -22.37 -8.59
N ARG A 189 -6.70 -22.39 -9.80
CA ARG A 189 -7.46 -23.53 -10.30
C ARG A 189 -6.66 -24.42 -11.25
N CYS A 190 -5.94 -23.85 -12.20
CA CYS A 190 -5.26 -24.61 -13.25
C CYS A 190 -3.73 -24.54 -13.16
N SER A 191 -3.21 -23.80 -12.18
CA SER A 191 -1.79 -23.60 -11.91
C SER A 191 -1.00 -22.94 -13.04
N LYS A 192 -1.67 -22.49 -14.11
CA LYS A 192 -1.02 -21.73 -15.19
C LYS A 192 -0.63 -20.34 -14.67
N PRO A 193 0.54 -19.82 -15.08
CA PRO A 193 0.91 -18.44 -14.79
C PRO A 193 -0.19 -17.46 -15.23
N THR A 194 -0.41 -16.41 -14.44
CA THR A 194 -1.45 -15.42 -14.71
C THR A 194 -1.09 -14.05 -14.16
N GLU A 195 -1.53 -13.01 -14.87
CA GLU A 195 -1.48 -11.60 -14.46
C GLU A 195 -2.88 -11.07 -14.15
N HIS A 196 -3.83 -11.97 -13.93
CA HIS A 196 -5.24 -11.64 -13.74
C HIS A 196 -5.71 -12.10 -12.37
N PHE A 197 -6.47 -11.23 -11.71
CA PHE A 197 -6.84 -11.41 -10.32
C PHE A 197 -8.32 -11.08 -10.13
N GLU A 198 -9.02 -11.95 -9.41
CA GLU A 198 -10.32 -11.64 -8.85
C GLU A 198 -10.07 -10.94 -7.51
N ILE A 199 -10.57 -9.72 -7.36
CA ILE A 199 -10.44 -8.96 -6.11
C ILE A 199 -11.80 -8.96 -5.42
N CYS A 200 -11.81 -9.41 -4.17
CA CYS A 200 -13.01 -9.42 -3.33
C CYS A 200 -12.65 -8.81 -1.98
N GLY A 201 -13.46 -7.93 -1.44
CA GLY A 201 -13.11 -7.24 -0.21
C GLY A 201 -14.06 -6.11 0.12
N GLY A 202 -13.72 -5.34 1.13
CA GLY A 202 -14.52 -4.22 1.58
C GLY A 202 -13.85 -3.44 2.70
N VAL A 203 -14.63 -2.52 3.26
CA VAL A 203 -14.26 -1.78 4.46
C VAL A 203 -14.71 -2.61 5.66
N LEU A 204 -13.81 -2.75 6.63
CA LEU A 204 -14.11 -3.32 7.92
C LEU A 204 -14.73 -2.26 8.81
N ASP A 205 -16.00 -2.48 9.07
CA ASP A 205 -16.78 -1.71 10.00
C ASP A 205 -16.63 -2.42 11.35
N LEU A 206 -15.57 -2.10 12.10
CA LEU A 206 -15.47 -2.54 13.48
C LEU A 206 -16.02 -1.43 14.38
N ASP A 207 -16.88 -1.82 15.30
CA ASP A 207 -17.31 -0.95 16.39
C ASP A 207 -16.13 -0.79 17.37
N ASP A 208 -16.09 0.37 18.04
CA ASP A 208 -15.11 0.62 19.11
C ASP A 208 -15.17 -0.44 20.23
N SER A 209 -16.28 -1.19 20.32
CA SER A 209 -16.47 -2.31 21.24
C SER A 209 -15.56 -3.52 20.96
N ASP A 210 -14.95 -3.62 19.78
CA ASP A 210 -13.96 -4.66 19.45
C ASP A 210 -12.56 -4.35 20.00
N ALA A 211 -12.33 -3.13 20.50
CA ALA A 211 -11.10 -2.82 21.21
C ALA A 211 -11.04 -3.60 22.54
N PRO A 212 -9.87 -4.12 22.95
CA PRO A 212 -9.73 -4.76 24.26
C PRO A 212 -10.21 -3.82 25.37
N GLU A 213 -11.01 -4.34 26.29
CA GLU A 213 -11.54 -3.59 27.42
C GLU A 213 -10.40 -2.95 28.22
N GLY A 214 -10.49 -1.64 28.46
CA GLY A 214 -9.45 -0.85 29.12
C GLY A 214 -8.27 -0.44 28.24
N SER A 215 -8.25 -0.79 26.94
CA SER A 215 -7.24 -0.27 26.03
C SER A 215 -7.54 1.18 25.64
N GLN A 216 -6.53 2.04 25.71
CA GLN A 216 -6.59 3.41 25.21
C GLN A 216 -6.55 3.49 23.66
N TRP A 217 -6.42 2.35 22.99
CA TRP A 217 -6.11 2.27 21.57
C TRP A 217 -7.40 2.09 20.76
N LYS A 218 -7.63 3.00 19.80
CA LYS A 218 -8.75 2.87 18.86
C LYS A 218 -8.35 1.94 17.72
N VAL A 219 -9.24 1.04 17.33
CA VAL A 219 -9.00 0.20 16.15
C VAL A 219 -9.02 1.10 14.90
N LEU A 220 -8.02 0.94 14.02
CA LEU A 220 -7.92 1.80 12.84
C LEU A 220 -9.06 1.50 11.86
N PRO A 221 -9.58 2.49 11.11
CA PRO A 221 -10.37 2.20 9.91
C PRO A 221 -9.58 1.25 9.01
N ALA A 222 -10.25 0.26 8.44
CA ALA A 222 -9.53 -0.75 7.68
C ALA A 222 -10.22 -1.22 6.42
N PHE A 223 -9.39 -1.61 5.47
CA PHE A 223 -9.77 -2.30 4.26
C PHE A 223 -9.24 -3.71 4.33
N TYR A 224 -10.10 -4.64 3.95
CA TYR A 224 -9.73 -6.03 3.83
C TYR A 224 -9.96 -6.54 2.42
N GLN A 225 -9.00 -7.29 1.89
CA GLN A 225 -9.09 -7.85 0.54
C GLN A 225 -8.56 -9.27 0.40
N TYR A 226 -9.19 -9.97 -0.53
CA TYR A 226 -8.75 -11.20 -1.15
C TYR A 226 -8.36 -10.89 -2.60
N ILE A 227 -7.11 -11.14 -2.96
CA ILE A 227 -6.58 -10.95 -4.31
C ILE A 227 -6.26 -12.33 -4.88
N ILE A 228 -7.09 -12.85 -5.77
CA ILE A 228 -7.05 -14.27 -6.14
C ILE A 228 -6.62 -14.45 -7.59
N PRO A 229 -5.45 -15.04 -7.86
CA PRO A 229 -4.99 -15.25 -9.23
C PRO A 229 -5.91 -16.19 -10.02
N SER A 230 -6.33 -15.78 -11.21
CA SER A 230 -7.24 -16.53 -12.09
C SER A 230 -6.88 -16.32 -13.56
N CYS A 231 -6.76 -17.37 -14.36
CA CYS A 231 -6.40 -17.27 -15.78
C CYS A 231 -7.54 -16.79 -16.70
N LYS A 232 -8.55 -16.07 -16.18
CA LYS A 232 -9.72 -15.50 -16.87
C LYS A 232 -10.65 -16.43 -17.65
N THR A 233 -10.32 -17.71 -17.80
CA THR A 233 -11.29 -18.67 -18.36
C THR A 233 -12.53 -18.68 -17.46
N GLU A 234 -13.72 -18.71 -18.04
CA GLU A 234 -14.99 -18.68 -17.30
C GLU A 234 -15.03 -19.74 -16.17
N VAL A 235 -14.52 -20.94 -16.46
CA VAL A 235 -14.41 -22.05 -15.50
C VAL A 235 -13.54 -21.67 -14.29
N CYS A 236 -12.39 -21.02 -14.50
CA CYS A 236 -11.51 -20.61 -13.41
C CYS A 236 -12.09 -19.42 -12.63
N ILE A 237 -12.72 -18.45 -13.30
CA ILE A 237 -13.40 -17.33 -12.64
C ILE A 237 -14.51 -17.86 -11.73
N ARG A 238 -15.41 -18.70 -12.27
CA ARG A 238 -16.54 -19.26 -11.51
C ARG A 238 -16.05 -20.01 -10.26
N LYS A 239 -15.05 -20.89 -10.43
CA LYS A 239 -14.48 -21.65 -9.30
C LYS A 239 -13.76 -20.77 -8.28
N THR A 240 -13.09 -19.72 -8.74
CA THR A 240 -12.42 -18.75 -7.87
C THR A 240 -13.42 -17.98 -7.01
N LYS A 241 -14.52 -17.51 -7.62
CA LYS A 241 -15.61 -16.83 -6.91
C LYS A 241 -16.27 -17.73 -5.87
N VAL A 242 -16.56 -18.98 -6.22
CA VAL A 242 -17.08 -19.98 -5.27
C VAL A 242 -16.10 -20.22 -4.11
N LEU A 243 -14.81 -20.37 -4.40
CA LEU A 243 -13.80 -20.62 -3.36
C LEU A 243 -13.74 -19.47 -2.34
N VAL A 244 -13.82 -18.22 -2.80
CA VAL A 244 -13.66 -17.07 -1.91
C VAL A 244 -14.99 -16.63 -1.31
N ASN A 245 -15.99 -16.32 -2.12
CA ASN A 245 -17.22 -15.70 -1.63
C ASN A 245 -18.09 -16.70 -0.86
N GLU A 246 -18.21 -17.93 -1.35
CA GLU A 246 -19.11 -18.93 -0.75
C GLU A 246 -18.42 -19.74 0.35
N LYS A 247 -17.12 -20.03 0.19
CA LYS A 247 -16.42 -20.93 1.13
C LYS A 247 -15.50 -20.20 2.10
N PHE A 248 -14.62 -19.31 1.63
CA PHE A 248 -13.58 -18.75 2.49
C PHE A 248 -14.08 -17.56 3.30
N ALA A 249 -14.62 -16.53 2.65
CA ALA A 249 -14.96 -15.25 3.27
C ALA A 249 -15.92 -15.38 4.47
N GLY A 250 -16.88 -16.31 4.41
CA GLY A 250 -17.80 -16.62 5.52
C GLY A 250 -17.24 -17.58 6.58
N SER A 251 -16.09 -18.22 6.33
CA SER A 251 -15.54 -19.23 7.24
C SER A 251 -15.07 -18.64 8.57
N LEU A 252 -15.05 -19.47 9.62
CA LEU A 252 -14.48 -19.09 10.92
C LEU A 252 -12.98 -18.74 10.80
N VAL A 253 -12.26 -19.44 9.91
CA VAL A 253 -10.84 -19.20 9.66
C VAL A 253 -10.62 -17.80 9.10
N ALA A 254 -11.37 -17.42 8.07
CA ALA A 254 -11.32 -16.08 7.49
C ALA A 254 -11.62 -14.98 8.51
N ARG A 255 -12.68 -15.16 9.31
CA ARG A 255 -13.05 -14.19 10.35
C ARG A 255 -11.96 -14.02 11.41
N LYS A 256 -11.36 -15.14 11.86
CA LYS A 256 -10.23 -15.11 12.82
C LYS A 256 -9.00 -14.43 12.23
N GLU A 257 -8.62 -14.78 11.01
CA GLU A 257 -7.49 -14.19 10.30
C GLU A 257 -7.69 -12.69 10.10
N MET A 258 -8.91 -12.29 9.71
CA MET A 258 -9.26 -10.91 9.47
C MET A 258 -9.19 -10.07 10.76
N LYS A 259 -9.85 -10.52 11.83
CA LYS A 259 -9.83 -9.85 13.14
C LYS A 259 -8.41 -9.79 13.72
N SER A 260 -7.68 -10.89 13.67
CA SER A 260 -6.30 -10.96 14.17
C SER A 260 -5.36 -10.02 13.41
N SER A 261 -5.40 -10.05 12.08
CA SER A 261 -4.59 -9.16 11.24
C SER A 261 -4.88 -7.71 11.53
N HIS A 262 -6.16 -7.35 11.69
CA HIS A 262 -6.59 -5.99 11.98
C HIS A 262 -6.11 -5.49 13.35
N LEU A 263 -6.32 -6.29 14.39
CA LEU A 263 -5.87 -5.95 15.75
C LEU A 263 -4.35 -5.79 15.80
N MET A 264 -3.60 -6.71 15.20
CA MET A 264 -2.14 -6.62 15.14
C MET A 264 -1.66 -5.37 14.39
N GLY A 265 -2.27 -5.06 13.24
CA GLY A 265 -1.91 -3.87 12.45
C GLY A 265 -2.19 -2.58 13.22
N SER A 266 -3.32 -2.51 13.92
CA SER A 266 -3.69 -1.36 14.76
C SER A 266 -2.74 -1.22 15.95
N LEU A 267 -2.47 -2.31 16.68
CA LEU A 267 -1.55 -2.31 17.82
C LEU A 267 -0.15 -1.82 17.41
N LYS A 268 0.39 -2.37 16.32
CA LYS A 268 1.72 -1.97 15.82
C LYS A 268 1.80 -0.50 15.42
N HIS A 269 0.70 0.06 14.89
CA HIS A 269 0.65 1.49 14.61
C HIS A 269 0.74 2.32 15.89
N TRP A 270 -0.02 1.96 16.91
CA TRP A 270 -0.08 2.69 18.16
C TRP A 270 1.20 2.59 19.00
N GLU A 271 1.81 1.41 19.07
CA GLU A 271 3.15 1.22 19.66
C GLU A 271 4.16 2.18 19.05
N TRP A 272 4.10 2.37 17.72
CA TRP A 272 4.98 3.29 17.00
C TRP A 272 4.66 4.78 17.29
N VAL A 273 3.39 5.14 17.43
CA VAL A 273 2.99 6.51 17.78
C VAL A 273 3.55 6.86 19.16
N GLU A 274 3.43 5.94 20.12
CA GLU A 274 3.87 6.12 21.49
C GLU A 274 5.39 6.22 21.61
N ASP A 275 6.13 5.33 20.95
CA ASP A 275 7.60 5.38 20.89
C ASP A 275 8.11 6.73 20.34
N ARG A 276 7.40 7.28 19.35
CA ARG A 276 7.71 8.61 18.81
C ARG A 276 7.38 9.75 19.75
N ARG A 277 6.28 9.65 20.49
CA ARG A 277 5.92 10.64 21.52
C ARG A 277 7.02 10.72 22.56
N ILE A 278 7.43 9.56 23.10
CA ILE A 278 8.52 9.44 24.07
C ILE A 278 9.82 10.00 23.49
N SER A 279 10.17 9.62 22.26
CA SER A 279 11.39 10.12 21.60
C SER A 279 11.42 11.65 21.45
N ARG A 280 10.28 12.27 21.10
CA ARG A 280 10.16 13.74 21.00
C ARG A 280 10.28 14.41 22.37
N GLU A 281 9.67 13.84 23.40
CA GLU A 281 9.77 14.36 24.78
C GLU A 281 11.20 14.28 25.33
N VAL A 282 11.91 13.19 25.07
CA VAL A 282 13.33 13.05 25.44
C VAL A 282 14.18 14.08 24.72
N LEU A 283 13.96 14.30 23.42
CA LEU A 283 14.68 15.32 22.65
C LEU A 283 14.36 16.74 23.13
N ALA A 284 13.11 17.06 23.45
CA ALA A 284 12.71 18.36 23.98
C ALA A 284 13.40 18.65 25.33
N LYS A 285 13.37 17.67 26.26
CA LYS A 285 14.06 17.77 27.55
C LYS A 285 15.57 17.95 27.39
N ALA A 286 16.19 17.22 26.47
CA ALA A 286 17.63 17.34 26.19
C ALA A 286 18.01 18.72 25.61
N GLN A 287 17.08 19.41 24.96
CA GLN A 287 17.26 20.75 24.40
C GLN A 287 16.96 21.86 25.42
N GLY A 288 16.64 21.53 26.67
CA GLY A 288 16.28 22.51 27.70
C GLY A 288 14.97 23.24 27.43
N ARG A 289 14.08 22.64 26.64
CA ARG A 289 12.71 23.12 26.40
C ARG A 289 11.72 22.43 27.34
#